data_AF-A7IQ63-F1
#
_entry.id   AF-A7IQ63-F1
#
_cell.length_a   1.000
_cell.length_b   1.000
_cell.length_c   1.000
_cell.angle_alpha   90.00
_cell.angle_beta   90.00
_cell.angle_gamma   90.00
#
_symmetry.space_group_name_H-M   'P 1'
#
loop_
_entity.id
_entity.type
_entity.pdbx_description
1 polymer ?
#
loop_
_entity_poly.entity_id
_entity_poly.type
_entity_poly.pdbx_seq_one_letter_code
_entity_poly.pdbx_strand_id
1 'polypeptide(L)'
;MSANTIYDHAPLGSLIRYSDGTPKPPSRFSKKVAAWERRNGTGRLVKNDPPRERESWSAPATITLHESNFETNGIILVTVMRTHSVTSDLIFKVIERPAIGMVYVLQHLGENVELLHLVESREAAELWLAKNPHARIYRDPDPPGHRADDRPFRLCPEAPAPRRLPWRNGISAGQSRLQDLQRPGHAQAGGMHLACRGHRLCRTTGIIGGYPHRRR
;
A
#
# COMPACT_ATOMS: atom_id res chain seq x y z
N MET A 1 1.21 -15.39 -18.90
CA MET A 1 1.05 -13.92 -19.05
C MET A 1 2.37 -13.36 -19.57
N SER A 2 2.40 -12.15 -20.12
CA SER A 2 3.64 -11.49 -20.54
C SER A 2 4.28 -10.72 -19.39
N ALA A 3 5.53 -10.25 -19.57
CA ALA A 3 6.20 -9.38 -18.61
C ALA A 3 5.47 -8.03 -18.42
N ASN A 4 4.85 -7.49 -19.49
CA ASN A 4 4.07 -6.26 -19.39
C ASN A 4 2.90 -6.39 -18.40
N THR A 5 2.16 -7.51 -18.44
CA THR A 5 1.07 -7.77 -17.48
C THR A 5 1.57 -7.82 -16.03
N ILE A 6 2.79 -8.31 -15.81
CA ILE A 6 3.41 -8.30 -14.49
C ILE A 6 3.73 -6.87 -14.06
N TYR A 7 4.36 -6.10 -14.93
CA TYR A 7 4.73 -4.71 -14.66
C TYR A 7 3.51 -3.87 -14.25
N ASP A 8 2.37 -4.02 -14.94
CA ASP A 8 1.17 -3.22 -14.72
C ASP A 8 0.33 -3.65 -13.50
N HIS A 9 0.34 -4.94 -13.14
CA HIS A 9 -0.66 -5.50 -12.23
C HIS A 9 -0.12 -6.34 -11.06
N ALA A 10 1.15 -6.73 -11.07
CA ALA A 10 1.72 -7.49 -9.96
C ALA A 10 2.26 -6.51 -8.89
N PRO A 11 1.82 -6.63 -7.63
CA PRO A 11 2.44 -5.85 -6.56
C PRO A 11 3.89 -6.28 -6.39
N LEU A 12 4.76 -5.33 -6.01
CA LEU A 12 6.11 -5.64 -5.55
C LEU A 12 6.03 -6.71 -4.45
N GLY A 13 7.04 -7.54 -4.30
CA GLY A 13 7.05 -8.67 -3.36
C GLY A 13 6.30 -9.92 -3.84
N SER A 14 5.60 -9.87 -4.97
CA SER A 14 4.97 -11.06 -5.57
C SER A 14 6.02 -12.10 -5.98
N LEU A 15 5.73 -13.38 -5.74
CA LEU A 15 6.55 -14.48 -6.25
C LEU A 15 6.14 -14.79 -7.69
N ILE A 16 7.09 -14.72 -8.62
CA ILE A 16 6.85 -14.82 -10.05
C ILE A 16 7.69 -15.94 -10.65
N ARG A 17 7.03 -16.86 -11.35
CA ARG A 17 7.67 -17.86 -12.21
C ARG A 17 7.78 -17.33 -13.62
N TYR A 18 8.95 -17.50 -14.23
CA TYR A 18 9.17 -17.25 -15.65
C TYR A 18 9.67 -18.52 -16.35
N SER A 19 9.27 -18.71 -17.60
CA SER A 19 9.61 -19.90 -18.39
C SER A 19 9.54 -19.60 -19.88
N ASP A 20 10.39 -20.27 -20.67
CA ASP A 20 10.29 -20.28 -22.14
C ASP A 20 9.41 -21.43 -22.67
N GLY A 21 8.74 -22.17 -21.78
CA GLY A 21 7.85 -23.28 -22.11
C GLY A 21 8.56 -24.58 -22.47
N THR A 22 9.90 -24.60 -22.51
CA THR A 22 10.66 -25.80 -22.85
C THR A 22 10.75 -26.75 -21.65
N PRO A 23 10.71 -28.08 -21.84
CA PRO A 23 10.84 -29.04 -20.75
C PRO A 23 12.27 -29.06 -20.20
N LYS A 24 12.41 -29.30 -18.89
CA LYS A 24 13.74 -29.39 -18.24
C LYS A 24 14.57 -30.52 -18.88
N PRO A 25 15.79 -30.23 -19.39
CA PRO A 25 16.66 -31.25 -19.96
C PRO A 25 17.07 -32.31 -18.92
N PRO A 26 17.38 -33.55 -19.34
CA PRO A 26 17.92 -34.56 -18.44
C PRO A 26 19.19 -34.09 -17.72
N SER A 27 19.31 -34.42 -16.43
CA SER A 27 20.39 -33.96 -15.53
C SER A 27 21.81 -34.23 -16.03
N ARG A 28 22.00 -35.30 -16.83
CA ARG A 28 23.31 -35.64 -17.44
C ARG A 28 23.86 -34.57 -18.39
N PHE A 29 23.00 -33.68 -18.92
CA PHE A 29 23.42 -32.62 -19.85
C PHE A 29 23.59 -31.29 -19.12
N SER A 30 24.57 -31.19 -18.22
CA SER A 30 24.82 -30.02 -17.36
C SER A 30 24.79 -28.67 -18.10
N LYS A 31 25.42 -28.58 -19.28
CA LYS A 31 25.39 -27.37 -20.12
C LYS A 31 23.98 -26.99 -20.59
N LYS A 32 23.19 -27.98 -21.00
CA LYS A 32 21.79 -27.76 -21.44
C LYS A 32 20.91 -27.39 -20.25
N VAL A 33 21.09 -28.06 -19.12
CA VAL A 33 20.38 -27.75 -17.87
C VAL A 33 20.68 -26.33 -17.43
N ALA A 34 21.94 -25.91 -17.39
CA ALA A 34 22.32 -24.55 -17.01
C ALA A 34 21.77 -23.49 -17.99
N ALA A 35 21.74 -23.79 -19.29
CA ALA A 35 21.09 -22.90 -20.27
C ALA A 35 19.57 -22.78 -20.04
N TRP A 36 18.92 -23.89 -19.71
CA TRP A 36 17.50 -23.94 -19.41
C TRP A 36 17.17 -23.15 -18.13
N GLU A 37 17.94 -23.32 -17.05
CA GLU A 37 17.74 -22.63 -15.76
C GLU A 37 17.90 -21.10 -15.88
N ARG A 38 18.68 -20.61 -16.85
CA ARG A 38 18.76 -19.16 -17.13
C ARG A 38 17.48 -18.56 -17.70
N ARG A 39 16.64 -19.37 -18.35
CA ARG A 39 15.37 -18.92 -18.96
C ARG A 39 14.13 -19.46 -18.23
N ASN A 40 14.33 -20.32 -17.23
CA ASN A 40 13.29 -20.96 -16.48
C ASN A 40 13.63 -20.90 -14.99
N GLY A 41 12.84 -20.13 -14.24
CA GLY A 41 13.11 -19.92 -12.82
C GLY A 41 11.95 -19.25 -12.11
N THR A 42 12.20 -18.88 -10.87
CA THR A 42 11.23 -18.21 -10.01
C THR A 42 11.98 -17.17 -9.20
N GLY A 43 11.38 -16.00 -9.03
CA GLY A 43 11.96 -14.95 -8.20
C GLY A 43 10.89 -14.02 -7.67
N ARG A 44 11.22 -13.32 -6.59
CA ARG A 44 10.35 -12.32 -5.98
C ARG A 44 10.50 -11.00 -6.73
N LEU A 45 9.40 -10.39 -7.14
CA LEU A 45 9.40 -9.10 -7.80
C LEU A 45 9.90 -8.04 -6.83
N VAL A 46 11.03 -7.41 -7.12
CA VAL A 46 11.64 -6.44 -6.20
C VAL A 46 11.76 -5.06 -6.80
N LYS A 47 11.69 -4.93 -8.12
CA LYS A 47 11.86 -3.61 -8.75
C LYS A 47 11.09 -3.53 -10.06
N ASN A 48 10.51 -2.37 -10.30
CA ASN A 48 9.94 -1.95 -11.57
C ASN A 48 10.68 -0.69 -12.04
N ASP A 49 11.31 -0.75 -13.20
CA ASP A 49 11.95 0.40 -13.85
C ASP A 49 11.02 0.89 -14.99
N PRO A 50 10.65 2.18 -15.01
CA PRO A 50 9.86 2.74 -16.10
C PRO A 50 10.65 2.76 -17.42
N PRO A 51 9.94 2.88 -18.57
CA PRO A 51 10.60 3.10 -19.85
C PRO A 51 11.47 4.36 -19.77
N ARG A 52 12.67 4.29 -20.33
CA ARG A 52 13.60 5.42 -20.35
C ARG A 52 13.74 5.92 -21.77
N GLU A 53 13.35 7.16 -21.99
CA GLU A 53 13.58 7.85 -23.26
C GLU A 53 14.77 8.80 -23.10
N ARG A 54 15.80 8.63 -23.95
CA ARG A 54 16.91 9.55 -24.10
C ARG A 54 17.05 9.93 -25.57
N GLU A 55 17.65 11.09 -25.81
CA GLU A 55 17.85 11.65 -27.15
C GLU A 55 18.53 10.67 -28.13
N SER A 56 19.40 9.80 -27.64
CA SER A 56 20.14 8.80 -28.45
C SER A 56 19.60 7.37 -28.37
N TRP A 57 18.70 7.05 -27.44
CA TRP A 57 18.20 5.69 -27.23
C TRP A 57 16.95 5.63 -26.35
N SER A 58 16.02 4.73 -26.68
CA SER A 58 14.85 4.39 -25.86
C SER A 58 14.97 2.97 -25.30
N ALA A 59 14.82 2.82 -23.98
CA ALA A 59 14.76 1.54 -23.31
C ALA A 59 13.33 1.24 -22.86
N PRO A 60 12.80 0.02 -23.11
CA PRO A 60 11.50 -0.39 -22.61
C PRO A 60 11.50 -0.49 -21.07
N ALA A 61 10.31 -0.52 -20.47
CA ALA A 61 10.18 -0.82 -19.05
C ALA A 61 10.80 -2.19 -18.71
N THR A 62 11.29 -2.34 -17.48
CA THR A 62 11.84 -3.60 -17.01
C THR A 62 11.36 -3.96 -15.62
N ILE A 63 11.25 -5.26 -15.36
CA ILE A 63 11.01 -5.82 -14.03
C ILE A 63 12.28 -6.52 -13.56
N THR A 64 12.60 -6.44 -12.27
CA THR A 64 13.69 -7.21 -11.67
C THR A 64 13.15 -8.18 -10.62
N LEU A 65 13.57 -9.43 -10.76
CA LEU A 65 13.24 -10.53 -9.88
C LEU A 65 14.46 -10.90 -9.04
N HIS A 66 14.26 -11.05 -7.74
CA HIS A 66 15.21 -11.66 -6.82
C HIS A 66 15.01 -13.17 -6.80
N GLU A 67 15.96 -13.94 -7.32
CA GLU A 67 15.86 -15.40 -7.44
C GLU A 67 16.32 -16.12 -6.18
N SER A 68 17.46 -15.70 -5.62
CA SER A 68 18.07 -16.37 -4.47
C SER A 68 19.17 -15.52 -3.83
N ASN A 69 19.56 -15.92 -2.63
CA ASN A 69 20.77 -15.46 -1.96
C ASN A 69 21.74 -16.65 -1.83
N PHE A 70 23.01 -16.40 -2.08
CA PHE A 70 24.10 -17.26 -1.64
C PHE A 70 24.64 -16.71 -0.34
N GLU A 71 24.50 -17.48 0.73
CA GLU A 71 24.91 -17.08 2.08
C GLU A 71 25.79 -18.13 2.74
N THR A 72 26.67 -17.66 3.62
CA THR A 72 27.51 -18.50 4.48
C THR A 72 27.45 -17.94 5.90
N ASN A 73 27.14 -18.79 6.89
CA ASN A 73 27.01 -18.41 8.30
C ASN A 73 26.07 -17.21 8.55
N GLY A 74 24.97 -17.13 7.80
CA GLY A 74 23.99 -16.03 7.90
C GLY A 74 24.43 -14.71 7.26
N ILE A 75 25.56 -14.69 6.54
CA ILE A 75 26.03 -13.55 5.77
C ILE A 75 25.73 -13.80 4.30
N ILE A 76 24.92 -12.93 3.69
CA ILE A 76 24.64 -12.95 2.25
C ILE A 76 25.91 -12.50 1.51
N LEU A 77 26.50 -13.41 0.73
CA LEU A 77 27.68 -13.17 -0.09
C LEU A 77 27.29 -12.64 -1.48
N VAL A 78 26.24 -13.22 -2.08
CA VAL A 78 25.78 -12.84 -3.43
C VAL A 78 24.26 -12.91 -3.49
N THR A 79 23.65 -11.88 -4.06
CA THR A 79 22.21 -11.83 -4.38
C THR A 79 22.04 -12.07 -5.87
N VAL A 80 21.22 -13.05 -6.24
CA VAL A 80 20.91 -13.34 -7.65
C VAL A 80 19.67 -12.54 -8.05
N MET A 81 19.89 -11.55 -8.90
CA MET A 81 18.85 -10.68 -9.45
C MET A 81 18.79 -10.88 -10.96
N ARG A 82 17.58 -10.92 -11.53
CA ARG A 82 17.38 -11.00 -12.97
C ARG A 82 16.40 -9.96 -13.45
N THR A 83 16.84 -9.19 -14.43
CA THR A 83 16.03 -8.15 -15.07
C THR A 83 15.45 -8.65 -16.38
N HIS A 84 14.15 -8.46 -16.56
CA HIS A 84 13.42 -8.79 -17.77
C HIS A 84 12.78 -7.53 -18.36
N SER A 85 12.92 -7.34 -19.66
CA SER A 85 12.14 -6.34 -20.40
C SER A 85 10.66 -6.72 -20.43
N VAL A 86 9.76 -5.73 -20.41
CA VAL A 86 8.33 -5.94 -20.64
C VAL A 86 8.04 -6.57 -22.01
N THR A 87 8.96 -6.42 -22.96
CA THR A 87 8.90 -7.00 -24.32
C THR A 87 9.50 -8.41 -24.41
N SER A 88 9.85 -9.05 -23.29
CA SER A 88 10.40 -10.41 -23.28
C SER A 88 9.42 -11.43 -23.87
N ASP A 89 9.99 -12.41 -24.57
CA ASP A 89 9.32 -13.60 -25.12
C ASP A 89 8.95 -14.66 -24.08
N LEU A 90 9.33 -14.47 -22.81
CA LEU A 90 9.08 -15.41 -21.74
C LEU A 90 7.64 -15.35 -21.22
N ILE A 91 7.18 -16.48 -20.69
CA ILE A 91 5.88 -16.62 -20.05
C ILE A 91 6.05 -16.43 -18.55
N PHE A 92 5.31 -15.46 -18.00
CA PHE A 92 5.29 -15.14 -16.58
C PHE A 92 4.00 -15.62 -15.91
N LYS A 93 4.12 -16.04 -14.66
CA LYS A 93 3.00 -16.44 -13.79
C LYS A 93 3.26 -15.96 -12.36
N VAL A 94 2.32 -15.22 -11.79
CA VAL A 94 2.31 -14.93 -10.36
C VAL A 94 1.94 -16.22 -9.60
N ILE A 95 2.85 -16.69 -8.77
CA ILE A 95 2.65 -17.84 -7.88
C ILE A 95 2.01 -17.39 -6.58
N GLU A 96 2.53 -16.30 -6.01
CA GLU A 96 2.13 -15.79 -4.69
C GLU A 96 2.09 -14.27 -4.75
N ARG A 97 1.09 -13.69 -4.08
CA ARG A 97 1.02 -12.25 -3.83
C ARG A 97 1.30 -11.99 -2.35
N PRO A 98 1.93 -10.86 -1.99
CA PRO A 98 2.05 -10.46 -0.59
C PRO A 98 0.69 -10.49 0.10
N ALA A 99 0.68 -10.94 1.35
CA ALA A 99 -0.54 -10.91 2.16
C ALA A 99 -1.01 -9.47 2.40
N ILE A 100 -2.33 -9.31 2.54
CA ILE A 100 -2.93 -8.02 2.87
C ILE A 100 -2.43 -7.60 4.26
N GLY A 101 -1.97 -6.35 4.39
CA GLY A 101 -1.44 -5.81 5.64
C GLY A 101 0.07 -5.94 5.80
N MET A 102 0.76 -6.62 4.87
CA MET A 102 2.22 -6.59 4.80
C MET A 102 2.73 -5.17 4.54
N VAL A 103 3.87 -4.85 5.12
CA VAL A 103 4.53 -3.55 5.04
C VAL A 103 5.76 -3.67 4.14
N TYR A 104 5.90 -2.70 3.25
CA TYR A 104 6.93 -2.67 2.22
C TYR A 104 7.99 -1.66 2.62
N VAL A 105 9.23 -2.12 2.72
CA VAL A 105 10.38 -1.24 2.90
C VAL A 105 10.99 -1.00 1.53
N LEU A 106 10.81 0.21 1.03
CA LEU A 106 11.20 0.60 -0.32
C LEU A 106 12.37 1.60 -0.29
N GLN A 107 13.14 1.58 -1.36
CA GLN A 107 14.14 2.59 -1.69
C GLN A 107 13.80 3.22 -3.04
N HIS A 108 13.85 4.55 -3.08
CA HIS A 108 13.72 5.30 -4.32
C HIS A 108 15.11 5.69 -4.81
N LEU A 109 15.46 5.27 -6.02
CA LEU A 109 16.69 5.67 -6.70
C LEU A 109 16.33 6.35 -8.02
N GLY A 110 16.17 7.68 -7.96
CA GLY A 110 15.59 8.46 -9.05
C GLY A 110 14.12 8.11 -9.24
N GLU A 111 13.75 7.72 -10.45
CA GLU A 111 12.38 7.28 -10.80
C GLU A 111 12.11 5.80 -10.49
N ASN A 112 13.12 5.07 -10.01
CA ASN A 112 13.00 3.63 -9.77
C ASN A 112 12.63 3.37 -8.31
N VAL A 113 11.73 2.40 -8.11
CA VAL A 113 11.30 1.94 -6.79
C VAL A 113 11.76 0.49 -6.61
N GLU A 114 12.55 0.25 -5.57
CA GLU A 114 13.08 -1.06 -5.21
C GLU A 114 12.57 -1.48 -3.82
N LEU A 115 12.05 -2.69 -3.74
CA LEU A 115 11.66 -3.38 -2.51
C LEU A 115 12.89 -4.00 -1.87
N LEU A 116 13.31 -3.43 -0.74
CA LEU A 116 14.40 -3.96 0.06
C LEU A 116 13.92 -5.05 1.02
N HIS A 117 12.74 -4.87 1.60
CA HIS A 117 12.22 -5.82 2.57
C HIS A 117 10.69 -5.83 2.64
N LEU A 118 10.11 -7.01 2.82
CA LEU A 118 8.68 -7.21 3.03
C LEU A 118 8.48 -7.80 4.42
N VAL A 119 7.66 -7.14 5.25
CA VAL A 119 7.47 -7.53 6.66
C VAL A 119 6.01 -7.53 7.06
N GLU A 120 5.68 -8.29 8.10
CA GLU A 120 4.29 -8.51 8.53
C GLU A 120 3.70 -7.34 9.32
N SER A 121 4.54 -6.50 9.93
CA SER A 121 4.08 -5.40 10.78
C SER A 121 4.92 -4.15 10.63
N ARG A 122 4.34 -3.03 11.06
CA ARG A 122 5.03 -1.74 11.06
C ARG A 122 6.19 -1.73 12.03
N GLU A 123 6.05 -2.35 13.20
CA GLU A 123 7.08 -2.44 14.22
C GLU A 123 8.31 -3.18 13.68
N ALA A 124 8.10 -4.28 12.94
CA ALA A 124 9.19 -5.00 12.26
C ALA A 124 9.88 -4.13 11.20
N ALA A 125 9.12 -3.32 10.47
CA ALA A 125 9.67 -2.40 9.48
C ALA A 125 10.55 -1.31 10.14
N GLU A 126 10.11 -0.76 11.27
CA GLU A 126 10.85 0.26 12.03
C GLU A 126 12.14 -0.31 12.61
N LEU A 127 12.13 -1.55 13.12
CA LEU A 127 13.35 -2.26 13.53
C LEU A 127 14.34 -2.47 12.38
N TRP A 128 13.83 -2.74 11.18
CA TRP A 128 14.67 -2.86 9.99
C TRP A 128 15.26 -1.51 9.56
N LEU A 129 14.46 -0.43 9.60
CA LEU A 129 14.93 0.93 9.31
C LEU A 129 15.99 1.42 10.30
N ALA A 130 15.90 1.05 11.58
CA ALA A 130 16.91 1.41 12.57
C ALA A 130 18.32 0.91 12.18
N LYS A 131 18.40 -0.16 11.41
CA LYS A 131 19.64 -0.70 10.84
C LYS A 131 19.97 -0.13 9.45
N ASN A 132 19.00 0.49 8.77
CA ASN A 132 19.07 0.92 7.38
C ASN A 132 18.43 2.32 7.18
N PRO A 133 19.12 3.40 7.60
CA PRO A 133 18.51 4.73 7.72
C PRO A 133 18.13 5.41 6.40
N HIS A 134 18.55 4.86 5.25
CA HIS A 134 18.28 5.43 3.92
C HIS A 134 17.01 4.89 3.24
N ALA A 135 16.30 3.95 3.87
CA ALA A 135 15.08 3.36 3.32
C ALA A 135 13.81 4.04 3.87
N ARG A 136 12.67 3.79 3.22
CA ARG A 136 11.35 4.32 3.61
C ARG A 136 10.31 3.21 3.69
N ILE A 137 9.28 3.39 4.53
CA ILE A 137 8.20 2.42 4.76
C ILE A 137 6.93 2.84 4.02
N TYR A 138 6.28 1.89 3.36
CA TYR A 138 5.00 2.04 2.67
C TYR A 138 4.03 0.93 3.08
N ARG A 139 2.74 1.28 3.21
CA ARG A 139 1.67 0.35 3.63
C ARG A 139 1.02 -0.41 2.47
N ASP A 140 1.24 0.05 1.25
CA ASP A 140 0.84 -0.58 0.00
C ASP A 140 1.71 0.06 -1.11
N PRO A 141 2.41 -0.70 -1.96
CA PRO A 141 3.03 -0.13 -3.14
C PRO A 141 1.89 0.12 -4.11
N ASP A 142 1.47 1.38 -4.22
CA ASP A 142 0.66 1.83 -5.35
C ASP A 142 1.28 1.25 -6.64
N PRO A 143 0.48 0.66 -7.56
CA PRO A 143 1.02 0.20 -8.83
C PRO A 143 1.75 1.36 -9.52
N PRO A 144 2.90 1.11 -10.18
CA PRO A 144 3.67 2.17 -10.81
C PRO A 144 2.86 2.74 -11.97
N GLY A 145 2.12 3.83 -11.72
CA GLY A 145 1.18 4.34 -12.73
C GLY A 145 0.48 5.66 -12.42
N HIS A 146 0.67 6.30 -11.27
CA HIS A 146 0.08 7.61 -11.02
C HIS A 146 1.13 8.69 -10.76
N ARG A 147 1.50 9.39 -11.85
CA ARG A 147 1.96 10.79 -11.77
C ARG A 147 0.83 11.63 -11.19
N ALA A 148 0.97 12.08 -9.95
CA ALA A 148 0.77 13.46 -9.48
C ALA A 148 0.72 13.47 -7.94
N ASP A 149 1.51 14.33 -7.32
CA ASP A 149 1.45 14.69 -5.89
C ASP A 149 2.02 13.68 -4.86
N ASP A 150 3.28 13.27 -5.05
CA ASP A 150 4.13 12.75 -3.96
C ASP A 150 4.53 13.87 -2.98
N ARG A 151 3.54 14.42 -2.26
CA ARG A 151 3.82 15.00 -0.96
C ARG A 151 3.79 13.86 0.04
N PRO A 152 4.89 13.56 0.75
CA PRO A 152 4.80 12.66 1.89
C PRO A 152 3.75 13.22 2.85
N PHE A 153 2.99 12.34 3.51
CA PHE A 153 2.18 12.76 4.65
C PHE A 153 3.05 13.61 5.58
N ARG A 154 2.91 14.94 5.54
CA ARG A 154 3.34 15.76 6.65
C ARG A 154 2.43 15.32 7.79
N LEU A 155 3.02 14.90 8.90
CA LEU A 155 2.35 15.01 10.18
C LEU A 155 1.67 16.38 10.18
N CYS A 156 0.35 16.42 10.24
CA CYS A 156 -0.33 17.68 10.47
C CYS A 156 0.33 18.27 11.73
N PRO A 157 0.95 19.47 11.67
CA PRO A 157 1.30 20.13 12.92
C PRO A 157 -0.01 20.21 13.71
N GLU A 158 0.04 19.79 14.98
CA GLU A 158 -1.09 19.84 15.89
C GLU A 158 -1.88 21.11 15.66
N ALA A 159 -3.18 20.97 15.39
CA ALA A 159 -4.05 22.10 15.19
C ALA A 159 -3.87 23.06 16.39
N PRO A 160 -3.53 24.35 16.16
CA PRO A 160 -3.40 25.27 17.26
C PRO A 160 -4.72 25.30 18.02
N ALA A 161 -4.63 25.19 19.35
CA ALA A 161 -5.77 25.13 20.26
C ALA A 161 -6.83 26.19 19.90
N PRO A 162 -8.14 25.86 20.00
CA PRO A 162 -9.18 26.79 19.61
C PRO A 162 -9.07 28.08 20.42
N ARG A 163 -8.84 29.20 19.71
CA ARG A 163 -8.93 30.54 20.29
C ARG A 163 -10.33 30.70 20.87
N ARG A 164 -10.44 30.88 22.19
CA ARG A 164 -11.69 31.27 22.85
C ARG A 164 -12.15 32.59 22.25
N LEU A 165 -13.23 32.54 21.45
CA LEU A 165 -13.95 33.75 21.08
C LEU A 165 -14.69 34.26 22.33
N PRO A 166 -14.64 35.56 22.63
CA PRO A 166 -15.36 36.13 23.74
C PRO A 166 -16.87 36.05 23.50
N TRP A 167 -17.59 35.67 24.55
CA TRP A 167 -19.05 35.57 24.59
C TRP A 167 -19.71 36.88 24.16
N ARG A 168 -20.53 36.84 23.11
CA ARG A 168 -21.49 37.91 22.84
C ARG A 168 -22.80 37.57 23.55
N ASN A 169 -23.06 38.31 24.63
CA ASN A 169 -24.37 38.39 25.27
C ASN A 169 -25.36 39.02 24.29
N GLY A 170 -26.53 38.40 24.12
CA GLY A 170 -27.52 38.86 23.15
C GLY A 170 -28.86 38.13 23.24
N ILE A 171 -29.58 38.39 24.33
CA ILE A 171 -31.05 38.61 24.38
C ILE A 171 -31.95 37.52 23.78
N SER A 172 -32.70 36.83 24.66
CA SER A 172 -34.17 36.77 24.57
C SER A 172 -34.76 36.15 25.84
N ALA A 173 -35.27 37.01 26.72
CA ALA A 173 -36.19 36.63 27.78
C ALA A 173 -37.59 37.13 27.38
N GLY A 174 -38.41 36.23 26.85
CA GLY A 174 -39.84 36.40 26.68
C GLY A 174 -40.54 35.29 27.48
N GLN A 175 -40.86 35.59 28.73
CA GLN A 175 -41.68 34.76 29.60
C GLN A 175 -43.17 35.08 29.40
N SER A 176 -43.98 34.06 29.12
CA SER A 176 -45.39 33.93 29.55
C SER A 176 -45.78 32.46 29.31
N ARG A 177 -45.96 31.58 30.31
CA ARG A 177 -46.89 31.47 31.46
C ARG A 177 -48.09 30.56 31.11
N LEU A 178 -48.40 29.69 32.08
CA LEU A 178 -49.57 28.81 32.31
C LEU A 178 -49.32 27.32 31.95
N GLN A 179 -49.03 26.47 32.93
CA GLN A 179 -49.96 25.76 33.86
C GLN A 179 -50.70 24.63 33.09
N ASP A 180 -50.74 23.36 33.50
CA ASP A 180 -50.97 22.83 34.84
C ASP A 180 -50.65 21.31 35.00
N LEU A 181 -50.27 20.94 36.23
CA LEU A 181 -50.68 19.78 37.06
C LEU A 181 -50.65 18.33 36.54
N GLN A 182 -49.82 17.48 37.18
CA GLN A 182 -50.17 16.34 38.08
C GLN A 182 -48.91 15.50 38.39
N ARG A 183 -48.29 15.66 39.57
CA ARG A 183 -48.40 14.86 40.82
C ARG A 183 -47.71 13.47 40.82
N PRO A 184 -47.18 13.01 41.98
CA PRO A 184 -45.87 12.39 42.06
C PRO A 184 -45.89 10.92 42.53
N GLY A 185 -44.81 10.19 42.26
CA GLY A 185 -44.54 8.86 42.82
C GLY A 185 -43.06 8.70 43.14
N HIS A 186 -42.76 8.50 44.43
CA HIS A 186 -41.43 8.26 44.99
C HIS A 186 -40.82 6.93 44.53
N ALA A 187 -39.50 6.93 44.25
CA ALA A 187 -38.61 5.81 44.58
C ALA A 187 -37.15 6.29 44.60
N GLN A 188 -36.47 6.01 45.71
CA GLN A 188 -35.11 6.38 46.03
C GLN A 188 -34.25 5.12 46.08
N ALA A 189 -33.24 5.01 45.22
CA ALA A 189 -32.04 4.17 45.30
C ALA A 189 -31.17 4.59 44.11
N GLY A 190 -29.91 5.03 44.22
CA GLY A 190 -28.83 4.54 45.05
C GLY A 190 -27.82 3.82 44.14
N GLY A 191 -26.65 4.41 43.91
CA GLY A 191 -25.45 3.68 43.46
C GLY A 191 -25.03 3.86 42.00
N MET A 192 -23.80 4.35 41.83
CA MET A 192 -23.12 4.73 40.60
C MET A 192 -22.60 3.56 39.74
N HIS A 193 -22.34 3.91 38.48
CA HIS A 193 -21.29 3.43 37.56
C HIS A 193 -21.52 2.17 36.72
N LEU A 194 -22.07 2.40 35.52
CA LEU A 194 -21.53 1.84 34.27
C LEU A 194 -21.66 2.90 33.17
N ALA A 195 -20.53 3.38 32.64
CA ALA A 195 -20.49 4.28 31.49
C ALA A 195 -19.52 3.72 30.44
N CYS A 196 -20.00 2.78 29.63
CA CYS A 196 -19.43 2.49 28.31
C CYS A 196 -19.92 3.58 27.34
N ARG A 197 -19.08 4.57 27.04
CA ARG A 197 -19.19 5.38 25.81
C ARG A 197 -18.89 4.41 24.64
N GLY A 198 -19.61 4.34 23.52
CA GLY A 198 -20.39 5.34 22.82
C GLY A 198 -19.94 5.33 21.35
N HIS A 199 -20.24 4.26 20.61
CA HIS A 199 -20.10 4.23 19.15
C HIS A 199 -21.17 5.14 18.54
N ARG A 200 -20.77 6.21 17.86
CA ARG A 200 -21.65 7.00 17.02
C ARG A 200 -21.13 6.96 15.58
N LEU A 201 -21.79 6.12 14.78
CA LEU A 201 -21.76 6.14 13.32
C LEU A 201 -22.36 7.47 12.85
N CYS A 202 -21.58 8.31 12.19
CA CYS A 202 -22.13 9.42 11.40
C CYS A 202 -22.28 8.97 9.95
N ARG A 203 -23.53 8.73 9.55
CA ARG A 203 -23.97 8.72 8.16
C ARG A 203 -23.94 10.16 7.64
N THR A 204 -23.25 10.41 6.54
CA THR A 204 -23.42 11.64 5.76
C THR A 204 -24.29 11.31 4.56
N THR A 205 -25.55 11.74 4.64
CA THR A 205 -26.54 11.68 3.55
C THR A 205 -26.19 12.75 2.53
N GLY A 206 -25.81 12.35 1.32
CA GLY A 206 -25.65 13.26 0.18
C GLY A 206 -27.02 13.68 -0.36
N ILE A 207 -27.26 14.98 -0.36
CA ILE A 207 -28.45 15.62 -0.92
C ILE A 207 -28.33 15.62 -2.45
N ILE A 208 -29.20 14.87 -3.13
CA ILE A 208 -29.42 14.96 -4.57
C ILE A 208 -30.49 16.03 -4.79
N GLY A 209 -30.11 17.15 -5.40
CA GLY A 209 -31.02 18.19 -5.86
C GLY A 209 -31.77 17.73 -7.11
N GLY A 210 -33.08 17.51 -6.98
CA GLY A 210 -34.00 17.28 -8.09
C GLY A 210 -34.47 18.58 -8.74
N TYR A 211 -34.42 18.64 -10.06
CA TYR A 211 -35.16 19.60 -10.88
C TYR A 211 -36.53 19.02 -11.26
N PRO A 212 -37.64 19.77 -11.12
CA PRO A 212 -38.97 19.27 -11.49
C PRO A 212 -39.33 19.48 -12.97
N HIS A 213 -40.13 18.53 -13.45
CA HIS A 213 -40.75 18.34 -14.76
C HIS A 213 -41.39 19.58 -15.44
N ARG A 214 -41.40 19.53 -16.79
CA ARG A 214 -42.64 19.75 -17.58
C ARG A 214 -42.66 18.88 -18.84
N ARG A 215 -43.70 18.04 -18.97
CA ARG A 215 -44.18 17.45 -20.23
C ARG A 215 -45.37 18.28 -20.73
N ARG A 216 -45.33 18.71 -21.97
CA ARG A 216 -46.29 18.38 -23.03
C ARG A 216 -45.69 18.78 -24.36
#